data_AF-A0A8S9WF96-F1
#
_entry.id   AF-A0A8S9WF96-F1
#
_cell.length_a   1.000
_cell.length_b   1.000
_cell.length_c   1.000
_cell.angle_alpha   90.00
_cell.angle_beta   90.00
_cell.angle_gamma   90.00
#
_symmetry.space_group_name_H-M   'P 1'
#
loop_
_entity.id
_entity.type
_entity.pdbx_description
1 polymer ?
#
loop_
_entity_poly.entity_id
_entity_poly.type
_entity_poly.pdbx_seq_one_letter_code
_entity_poly.pdbx_strand_id
1 'polypeptide(L)'
;MIFGLETVMILTVIVYLLGGTFILFIYEAYGKTKQKNLLILAIGFFILIFGSNFDILASVVLPGMSSETARTIALLVEIPGILIMLYSALKS
;
A
#
# COMPACT_ATOMS: atom_id res chain seq x y z
N MET A 1 20.19 -3.27 -22.31
CA MET A 1 19.92 -2.87 -20.91
C MET A 1 18.47 -2.41 -20.80
N ILE A 2 17.51 -3.32 -21.05
CA ILE A 2 16.07 -3.02 -21.19
C ILE A 2 15.26 -3.57 -19.99
N PHE A 3 15.87 -4.40 -19.13
CA PHE A 3 15.17 -5.17 -18.09
C PHE A 3 14.87 -4.45 -16.76
N GLY A 4 15.27 -3.19 -16.58
CA GLY A 4 15.20 -2.52 -15.27
C GLY A 4 13.82 -2.00 -14.92
N LEU A 5 13.34 -0.99 -15.65
CA LEU A 5 12.15 -0.23 -15.29
C LEU A 5 10.85 -0.99 -15.57
N GLU A 6 10.75 -1.66 -16.73
CA GLU A 6 9.55 -2.39 -17.15
C GLU A 6 9.21 -3.53 -16.19
N THR A 7 10.21 -4.29 -15.76
CA THR A 7 10.04 -5.37 -14.78
C THR A 7 9.53 -4.84 -13.45
N VAL A 8 10.08 -3.72 -12.97
CA VAL A 8 9.68 -3.10 -11.71
C VAL A 8 8.22 -2.62 -11.78
N MET A 9 7.81 -2.01 -12.89
CA MET A 9 6.41 -1.60 -13.09
C MET A 9 5.44 -2.79 -13.10
N ILE A 10 5.79 -3.88 -13.79
CA ILE A 10 4.96 -5.10 -13.81
C ILE A 10 4.82 -5.65 -12.39
N LEU A 11 5.92 -5.71 -11.64
CA LEU A 11 5.90 -6.15 -10.24
C LEU A 11 5.02 -5.24 -9.37
N THR A 12 5.09 -3.92 -9.54
CA THR A 12 4.22 -2.97 -8.81
C THR A 12 2.74 -3.18 -9.13
N VAL A 13 2.39 -3.41 -10.40
CA VAL A 13 1.00 -3.74 -10.78
C VAL A 13 0.54 -5.03 -10.09
N ILE A 14 1.39 -6.07 -10.08
CA ILE A 14 1.09 -7.32 -9.39
C ILE A 14 0.91 -7.08 -7.88
N VAL A 15 1.78 -6.28 -7.25
CA VAL A 15 1.67 -5.92 -5.83
C VAL A 15 0.37 -5.18 -5.55
N TYR A 16 -0.07 -4.25 -6.40
CA TYR A 16 -1.35 -3.57 -6.23
C TYR A 16 -2.55 -4.52 -6.38
N LEU A 17 -2.52 -5.44 -7.34
CA LEU A 17 -3.60 -6.41 -7.53
C LEU A 17 -3.68 -7.40 -6.34
N LEU A 18 -2.55 -7.93 -5.89
CA LEU A 18 -2.48 -8.82 -4.73
C LEU A 18 -2.87 -8.09 -3.44
N GLY A 19 -2.33 -6.89 -3.22
CA GLY A 19 -2.66 -6.05 -2.07
C GLY A 19 -4.14 -5.68 -2.05
N GLY A 20 -4.70 -5.27 -3.19
CA GLY A 20 -6.13 -4.99 -3.34
C GLY A 20 -7.01 -6.20 -3.03
N THR A 21 -6.63 -7.38 -3.54
CA THR A 21 -7.32 -8.64 -3.24
C THR A 21 -7.28 -8.96 -1.75
N PHE A 22 -6.13 -8.77 -1.09
CA PHE A 22 -5.98 -9.00 0.34
C PHE A 22 -6.85 -8.05 1.18
N ILE A 23 -6.91 -6.77 0.79
CA ILE A 23 -7.78 -5.76 1.43
C ILE A 23 -9.24 -6.18 1.33
N LEU A 24 -9.68 -6.68 0.17
CA LEU A 24 -11.05 -7.18 -0.02
C LEU A 24 -11.34 -8.38 0.88
N PHE A 25 -10.40 -9.33 1.02
CA PHE A 25 -10.57 -10.46 1.93
C PHE A 25 -10.70 -10.02 3.40
N ILE A 26 -9.89 -9.06 3.85
CA ILE A 26 -9.99 -8.50 5.20
C ILE A 26 -11.34 -7.80 5.39
N TYR A 27 -11.78 -7.02 4.41
CA TYR A 27 -13.06 -6.34 4.45
C TYR A 27 -14.25 -7.31 4.45
N GLU A 28 -14.18 -8.40 3.70
CA GLU A 28 -15.19 -9.46 3.74
C GLU A 28 -15.23 -10.15 5.12
N ALA A 29 -14.07 -10.42 5.71
CA ALA A 29 -13.97 -10.95 7.08
C ALA A 29 -14.57 -9.97 8.11
N TYR A 30 -14.37 -8.66 7.93
CA TYR A 30 -15.10 -7.64 8.69
C TYR A 30 -16.62 -7.74 8.47
N GLY A 31 -17.06 -7.92 7.22
CA GLY A 31 -18.47 -8.10 6.89
C GLY A 31 -19.14 -9.24 7.68
N LYS A 32 -18.40 -10.35 7.86
CA LYS A 32 -18.85 -11.56 8.56
C LYS A 32 -18.76 -11.46 10.09
N THR A 33 -17.68 -10.92 10.63
CA THR A 33 -17.43 -10.89 12.09
C THR A 33 -17.89 -9.59 12.77
N LYS A 34 -18.05 -8.51 12.00
CA LYS A 34 -18.29 -7.13 12.46
C LYS A 34 -17.23 -6.56 13.41
N GLN A 35 -16.05 -7.19 13.49
CA GLN A 35 -14.94 -6.69 14.30
C GLN A 35 -14.32 -5.45 13.67
N LYS A 36 -14.49 -4.28 14.30
CA LYS A 36 -13.99 -3.00 13.76
C LYS A 36 -12.48 -2.99 13.52
N ASN A 37 -11.72 -3.81 14.24
CA ASN A 37 -10.28 -3.96 14.03
C ASN A 37 -9.99 -4.40 12.60
N LEU A 38 -10.72 -5.37 12.04
CA LEU A 38 -10.52 -5.81 10.66
C LEU A 38 -10.71 -4.68 9.64
N LEU A 39 -11.66 -3.76 9.87
CA LEU A 39 -11.83 -2.59 9.02
C LEU A 39 -10.62 -1.64 9.10
N ILE A 40 -10.11 -1.40 10.31
CA ILE A 40 -8.92 -0.58 10.54
C ILE A 40 -7.68 -1.23 9.90
N LEU A 41 -7.55 -2.56 10.03
CA LEU A 41 -6.50 -3.34 9.37
C LEU A 41 -6.54 -3.16 7.85
N ALA A 42 -7.73 -3.26 7.24
CA ALA A 42 -7.91 -3.08 5.80
C ALA A 42 -7.48 -1.67 5.34
N ILE A 43 -7.82 -0.63 6.11
CA ILE A 43 -7.41 0.75 5.84
C ILE A 43 -5.88 0.91 5.97
N GLY A 44 -5.28 0.38 7.04
CA GLY A 44 -3.83 0.42 7.22
C GLY A 44 -3.09 -0.31 6.11
N PHE A 45 -3.61 -1.47 5.68
CA PHE A 45 -3.04 -2.26 4.59
C PHE A 45 -3.13 -1.52 3.25
N PHE A 46 -4.24 -0.83 2.98
CA PHE A 46 -4.39 0.03 1.80
C PHE A 46 -3.33 1.13 1.76
N ILE A 47 -3.17 1.86 2.87
CA ILE A 47 -2.21 2.95 2.99
C ILE A 47 -0.77 2.42 2.83
N LEU A 48 -0.45 1.28 3.45
CA LEU A 48 0.86 0.63 3.35
C LEU A 48 1.18 0.23 1.91
N ILE A 49 0.28 -0.48 1.24
CA ILE A 49 0.50 -0.94 -0.14
C ILE A 49 0.64 0.24 -1.10
N PHE A 50 -0.17 1.28 -0.93
CA PHE A 50 -0.06 2.50 -1.73
C PHE A 50 1.27 3.23 -1.48
N GLY A 51 1.60 3.49 -0.20
CA GLY A 51 2.82 4.19 0.20
C GLY A 51 4.09 3.47 -0.26
N SER A 52 4.20 2.17 0.00
CA SER A 52 5.38 1.35 -0.33
C SER A 52 5.72 1.25 -1.82
N ASN A 53 4.78 1.62 -2.71
CA ASN A 53 4.96 1.60 -4.17
C ASN A 53 4.78 2.98 -4.81
N PHE A 54 4.62 4.03 -4.00
CA PHE A 54 4.30 5.37 -4.49
C PHE A 54 5.41 5.97 -5.34
N ASP A 55 6.68 5.72 -5.02
CA ASP A 55 7.83 6.22 -5.77
C ASP A 55 7.86 5.69 -7.21
N ILE A 56 7.55 4.39 -7.39
CA ILE A 56 7.43 3.76 -8.70
C ILE A 56 6.23 4.34 -9.46
N LEU A 57 5.08 4.49 -8.79
CA LEU A 57 3.88 5.09 -9.40
C LEU A 57 4.14 6.55 -9.84
N ALA A 58 4.79 7.34 -8.98
CA ALA A 58 5.12 8.73 -9.24
C ALA A 58 6.09 8.89 -10.43
N SER A 59 7.01 7.94 -10.62
CA SER A 59 7.93 7.94 -11.76
C SER A 59 7.22 7.86 -13.12
N VAL A 60 5.99 7.34 -13.14
CA VAL A 60 5.17 7.18 -14.36
C VAL A 60 4.11 8.28 -14.47
N VAL A 61 3.42 8.57 -13.37
CA VAL A 61 2.21 9.41 -13.38
C VAL A 61 2.50 10.88 -13.07
N LEU A 62 3.63 11.20 -12.45
CA LEU A 62 4.01 12.55 -12.02
C LEU A 62 5.36 12.97 -12.63
N PRO A 63 5.45 13.13 -13.97
CA PRO A 63 6.68 13.53 -14.63
C PRO A 63 7.12 14.91 -14.13
N GLY A 64 8.26 14.97 -13.46
CA GLY A 64 8.81 16.19 -12.84
C GLY A 64 8.97 16.12 -11.32
N MET A 65 8.40 15.11 -10.65
CA MET A 65 8.72 14.83 -9.26
C MET A 65 10.12 14.20 -9.15
N SER A 66 10.97 14.71 -8.25
CA SER A 66 12.28 14.11 -8.02
C SER A 66 12.14 12.74 -7.33
N SER A 67 13.04 11.80 -7.65
CA SER A 67 13.03 10.46 -7.05
C SER A 67 13.15 10.51 -5.51
N GLU A 68 13.94 11.45 -4.99
CA GLU A 68 14.08 11.66 -3.55
C GLU A 68 12.77 12.14 -2.92
N THR A 69 12.11 13.14 -3.52
CA THR A 69 10.80 13.63 -3.05
C THR A 69 9.75 12.52 -3.09
N ALA A 70 9.68 11.76 -4.17
CA ALA A 70 8.73 10.65 -4.31
C ALA A 70 8.95 9.60 -3.22
N ARG A 71 10.21 9.27 -2.92
CA ARG A 71 10.58 8.32 -1.86
C ARG A 71 10.30 8.87 -0.46
N THR A 72 10.51 10.16 -0.22
CA THR A 72 10.13 10.79 1.06
C THR A 72 8.61 10.72 1.27
N ILE A 73 7.82 11.02 0.23
CA ILE A 73 6.36 10.94 0.31
C ILE A 73 5.91 9.48 0.51
N ALA A 74 6.54 8.52 -0.20
CA ALA A 74 6.29 7.10 -0.01
C ALA A 74 6.42 6.70 1.46
N LEU A 75 7.54 7.06 2.11
CA LEU A 75 7.76 6.80 3.54
C LEU A 75 6.76 7.52 4.45
N LEU A 76 6.42 8.77 4.14
CA LEU A 76 5.43 9.55 4.90
C LEU A 76 4.03 8.94 4.83
N VAL A 77 3.70 8.20 3.75
CA VAL A 77 2.43 7.46 3.62
C VAL A 77 2.55 6.06 4.24
N GLU A 78 3.67 5.38 4.02
CA GLU A 78 3.90 4.01 4.49
C GLU A 78 3.88 3.90 6.01
N ILE A 79 4.59 4.80 6.71
CA ILE A 79 4.71 4.77 8.18
C ILE A 79 3.34 4.85 8.86
N PRO A 80 2.44 5.81 8.54
CA PRO A 80 1.07 5.80 9.05
C PRO A 80 0.31 4.50 8.76
N GLY A 81 0.48 3.91 7.58
CA GLY A 81 -0.14 2.62 7.23
C GLY A 81 0.27 1.52 8.20
N ILE A 82 1.58 1.40 8.48
CA ILE A 82 2.12 0.47 9.47
C ILE A 82 1.54 0.74 10.86
N LEU A 83 1.52 2.00 11.31
CA LEU A 83 1.00 2.37 12.62
C LEU A 83 -0.48 2.04 12.78
N ILE A 84 -1.29 2.26 11.74
CA ILE A 84 -2.72 1.90 11.71
C ILE A 84 -2.90 0.39 11.80
N MET A 85 -2.09 -0.39 11.06
CA MET A 85 -2.11 -1.85 11.13
C MET A 85 -1.73 -2.38 12.52
N LEU A 86 -0.66 -1.83 13.12
CA LEU A 86 -0.24 -2.18 14.48
C LEU A 86 -1.32 -1.85 15.50
N TYR A 87 -1.92 -0.66 15.41
CA TYR A 87 -3.03 -0.27 16.28
C TYR A 87 -4.20 -1.25 16.16
N SER A 88 -4.55 -1.64 14.93
CA SER A 88 -5.59 -2.62 14.69
C SER A 88 -5.29 -3.98 15.33
N ALA A 89 -4.04 -4.44 15.26
CA ALA A 89 -3.65 -5.73 15.81
C ALA A 89 -3.67 -5.73 17.35
N LEU A 90 -3.19 -4.64 17.95
CA LEU A 90 -3.08 -4.48 19.40
C LEU A 90 -4.42 -4.22 20.09
N LYS A 91 -5.37 -3.62 19.39
CA LYS A 91 -6.73 -3.35 19.93
C LYS A 91 -7.70 -4.53 19.70
N SER A 92 -7.17 -5.76 19.52
CA SER A 92 -7.98 -6.98 19.34
C SER A 92 -8.94 -7.25 20.47
#